data_AF-A0A7V3S203-F1
#
_entry.id   AF-A0A7V3S203-F1
#
_cell.length_a   1.000
_cell.length_b   1.000
_cell.length_c   1.000
_cell.angle_alpha   90.00
_cell.angle_beta   90.00
_cell.angle_gamma   90.00
#
_symmetry.space_group_name_H-M   'P 1'
#
loop_
_entity.id
_entity.type
_entity.pdbx_description
1 polymer ?
#
loop_
_entity_poly.entity_id
_entity_poly.type
_entity_poly.pdbx_seq_one_letter_code
_entity_poly.pdbx_strand_id
1 'polypeptide(L)'
;GCSIYFSIAASAKTLEERLKTYDALWKDALEACLKAGGALSHHHGIGLLKAKWLELEQGGAGPMHKALKRAIDPQGIMNPGKLGI
;
A
#
# COMPACT_ATOMS: atom_id res chain seq x y z
N GLY A 1 -10.05 18.22 3.74
CA GLY A 1 -9.17 17.30 4.49
C GLY A 1 -7.80 17.93 4.68
N CYS A 2 -6.87 17.23 5.33
CA CYS A 2 -5.47 17.64 5.50
C CYS A 2 -4.54 16.44 5.26
N SER A 3 -3.24 16.70 5.06
CA SER A 3 -2.22 15.66 5.07
C SER A 3 -1.66 15.52 6.48
N ILE A 4 -1.64 14.30 7.01
CA ILE A 4 -1.08 13.98 8.33
C ILE A 4 0.15 13.10 8.14
N TYR A 5 1.21 13.40 8.88
CA TYR A 5 2.46 12.65 8.86
C TYR A 5 2.74 12.00 10.20
N PHE A 6 3.26 10.77 10.14
CA PHE A 6 3.65 10.00 11.31
C PHE A 6 5.10 9.55 11.15
N SER A 7 5.85 9.61 12.25
CA SER A 7 7.14 8.95 12.41
C SER A 7 6.95 7.82 13.41
N ILE A 8 7.22 6.58 13.00
CA ILE A 8 7.07 5.39 13.84
C ILE A 8 8.44 4.73 13.94
N ALA A 9 8.84 4.39 15.16
CA ALA A 9 10.11 3.72 15.44
C ALA A 9 9.90 2.56 16.42
N ALA A 10 10.65 1.49 16.21
CA ALA A 10 10.72 0.33 17.10
C ALA A 10 12.12 -0.26 17.07
N SER A 11 12.47 -1.06 18.08
CA SER A 11 13.75 -1.75 18.17
C SER A 11 13.55 -3.23 18.50
N ALA A 12 14.42 -4.07 17.96
CA ALA A 12 14.47 -5.50 18.27
C ALA A 12 15.92 -6.01 18.19
N LYS A 13 16.20 -7.12 18.89
CA LYS A 13 17.57 -7.61 19.09
C LYS A 13 18.13 -8.24 17.81
N THR A 14 17.33 -9.06 17.14
CA THR A 14 17.76 -9.76 15.92
C THR A 14 17.26 -9.08 14.65
N LEU A 15 17.90 -9.37 13.51
CA LEU A 15 17.43 -8.88 12.21
C LEU A 15 16.05 -9.44 11.86
N GLU A 16 15.83 -10.74 12.12
CA GLU A 16 14.56 -11.40 11.86
C GLU A 16 13.41 -10.74 12.63
N GLU A 17 13.60 -10.47 13.91
CA GLU A 17 12.61 -9.74 14.72
C GLU A 17 12.38 -8.33 14.18
N ARG A 18 13.44 -7.60 13.80
CA ARG A 18 13.29 -6.25 13.23
C ARG A 18 12.44 -6.24 11.96
N LEU A 19 12.66 -7.19 11.06
CA LEU A 19 11.87 -7.30 9.83
C LEU A 19 10.41 -7.65 10.11
N LYS A 20 10.16 -8.61 11.02
CA LYS A 20 8.78 -8.95 11.46
C LYS A 20 8.08 -7.75 12.09
N THR A 21 8.77 -7.01 12.95
CA THR A 21 8.23 -5.79 13.57
C THR A 21 7.94 -4.71 12.53
N TYR A 22 8.83 -4.50 11.56
CA TYR A 22 8.63 -3.54 10.47
C TYR A 22 7.36 -3.84 9.65
N ASP A 23 7.18 -5.10 9.24
CA ASP A 23 6.02 -5.52 8.46
C ASP A 23 4.72 -5.41 9.27
N ALA A 24 4.75 -5.76 10.56
CA ALA A 24 3.61 -5.61 11.46
C ALA A 24 3.23 -4.13 11.64
N LEU A 25 4.20 -3.24 11.85
CA LEU A 25 3.95 -1.80 11.98
C LEU A 25 3.28 -1.22 10.74
N TRP A 26 3.75 -1.56 9.54
CA TRP A 26 3.11 -1.12 8.31
C TRP A 26 1.68 -1.65 8.19
N LYS A 27 1.48 -2.92 8.54
CA LYS A 27 0.15 -3.52 8.50
C LYS A 27 -0.82 -2.77 9.41
N ASP A 28 -0.46 -2.65 10.68
CA ASP A 28 -1.31 -2.04 11.70
C ASP A 28 -1.58 -0.56 11.41
N ALA A 29 -0.56 0.18 10.95
CA ALA A 29 -0.70 1.60 10.61
C ALA A 29 -1.66 1.82 9.41
N LEU A 30 -1.54 1.02 8.35
CA LEU A 30 -2.40 1.17 7.16
C LEU A 30 -3.84 0.75 7.45
N GLU A 31 -4.05 -0.34 8.18
CA GLU A 31 -5.38 -0.78 8.59
C GLU A 31 -6.04 0.23 9.54
N ALA A 32 -5.29 0.79 10.50
CA ALA A 32 -5.78 1.86 11.36
C ALA A 32 -6.16 3.12 10.58
N CYS A 33 -5.34 3.52 9.60
CA CYS A 33 -5.63 4.66 8.72
C CYS A 33 -6.95 4.47 7.95
N LEU A 34 -7.10 3.34 7.26
CA LEU A 34 -8.32 3.02 6.51
C LEU A 34 -9.55 2.97 7.42
N LYS A 35 -9.44 2.34 8.61
CA LYS A 35 -10.53 2.26 9.59
C LYS A 35 -10.96 3.63 10.09
N ALA A 36 -10.03 4.59 10.19
CA ALA A 36 -10.31 5.97 10.56
C ALA A 36 -10.86 6.81 9.39
N GLY A 37 -11.05 6.23 8.19
CA GLY A 37 -11.51 6.93 6.99
C GLY A 37 -10.40 7.73 6.28
N GLY A 38 -9.13 7.46 6.59
CA GLY A 38 -7.99 8.04 5.91
C GLY A 38 -7.65 7.33 4.60
N ALA A 39 -6.85 8.00 3.75
CA ALA A 39 -6.29 7.42 2.54
C ALA A 39 -4.92 6.75 2.81
N LEU A 40 -4.59 5.70 2.04
CA LEU A 40 -3.34 4.95 2.08
C LEU A 40 -2.11 5.81 1.77
N SER A 41 -2.29 6.85 0.97
CA SER A 41 -1.22 7.80 0.68
C SER A 41 -1.76 9.17 0.27
N HIS A 42 -1.09 10.21 0.75
CA HIS A 42 -1.25 11.56 0.22
C HIS A 42 -0.41 11.78 -1.06
N HIS A 43 0.86 11.37 -1.05
CA HIS A 43 1.83 11.70 -2.13
C HIS A 43 2.95 10.66 -2.33
N HIS A 44 3.22 9.76 -1.38
CA HIS A 44 4.24 8.71 -1.53
C HIS A 44 3.80 7.57 -2.46
N GLY A 45 2.52 7.50 -2.81
CA GLY A 45 1.94 6.45 -3.64
C GLY A 45 1.79 5.10 -2.92
N ILE A 46 1.47 4.08 -3.73
CA ILE A 46 1.12 2.73 -3.27
C ILE A 46 2.35 1.81 -3.26
N GLY A 47 2.93 1.55 -4.44
CA GLY A 47 4.07 0.64 -4.59
C GLY A 47 3.77 -0.80 -4.13
N LEU A 48 4.80 -1.64 -4.03
CA LEU A 48 4.61 -3.01 -3.51
C LEU A 48 4.08 -3.02 -2.08
N LEU A 49 4.57 -2.07 -1.27
CA LEU A 49 4.31 -2.04 0.16
C LEU A 49 2.82 -1.90 0.46
N LYS A 50 2.11 -0.99 -0.20
CA LYS A 50 0.69 -0.73 0.08
C LYS A 50 -0.28 -1.44 -0.88
N ALA A 51 0.22 -2.10 -1.92
CA ALA A 51 -0.59 -2.69 -3.00
C ALA A 51 -1.74 -3.58 -2.49
N LYS A 52 -1.49 -4.38 -1.44
CA LYS A 52 -2.48 -5.31 -0.90
C LYS A 52 -3.70 -4.64 -0.24
N TRP A 53 -3.61 -3.36 0.10
CA TRP A 53 -4.73 -2.59 0.65
C TRP A 53 -5.43 -1.71 -0.38
N LEU A 54 -4.87 -1.56 -1.59
CA LEU A 54 -5.40 -0.62 -2.58
C LEU A 54 -6.85 -0.93 -2.96
N GLU A 55 -7.22 -2.22 -3.07
CA GLU A 55 -8.59 -2.61 -3.37
C GLU A 55 -9.60 -2.15 -2.31
N LEU A 56 -9.18 -2.12 -1.03
CA LEU A 56 -10.02 -1.66 0.08
C LEU A 56 -10.29 -0.15 -0.01
N GLU A 57 -9.29 0.64 -0.39
CA GLU A 57 -9.46 2.09 -0.62
C GLU A 57 -10.29 2.38 -1.87
N GLN A 58 -10.09 1.61 -2.95
CA GLN A 58 -10.69 1.86 -4.25
C GLN A 58 -12.18 1.51 -4.35
N GLY A 59 -12.74 0.82 -3.36
CA GLY A 59 -14.18 0.57 -3.27
C GLY A 59 -14.79 -0.10 -4.51
N GLY A 60 -14.01 -0.93 -5.24
CA GLY A 60 -14.45 -1.63 -6.45
C GLY A 60 -13.99 -1.03 -7.78
N ALA A 61 -13.14 0.01 -7.79
CA ALA A 61 -12.53 0.52 -9.03
C ALA A 61 -11.41 -0.39 -9.60
N GLY A 62 -10.99 -1.44 -8.88
CA GLY A 62 -9.92 -2.35 -9.28
C GLY A 62 -10.07 -2.96 -10.69
N PRO A 63 -11.25 -3.47 -11.09
CA PRO A 63 -11.48 -3.99 -12.44
C PRO A 63 -11.21 -2.98 -13.57
N MET A 64 -11.55 -1.70 -13.36
CA MET A 64 -11.27 -0.63 -14.32
C MET A 64 -9.76 -0.43 -14.49
N HIS A 65 -9.01 -0.34 -13.39
CA HIS A 65 -7.55 -0.21 -13.45
C HIS A 65 -6.89 -1.41 -14.14
N LYS A 66 -7.36 -2.64 -13.85
CA LYS A 66 -6.90 -3.86 -14.51
C LYS A 66 -7.17 -3.84 -16.02
N ALA A 67 -8.35 -3.38 -16.43
CA ALA A 67 -8.71 -3.26 -17.84
C ALA A 67 -7.81 -2.25 -18.57
N LEU A 68 -7.60 -1.07 -17.97
CA LEU A 68 -6.72 -0.04 -18.52
C LEU A 68 -5.28 -0.54 -18.64
N LYS A 69 -4.75 -1.20 -17.59
CA LYS A 69 -3.41 -1.76 -17.58
C LYS A 69 -3.20 -2.78 -18.69
N ARG A 70 -4.15 -3.70 -18.92
CA ARG A 70 -4.07 -4.69 -20.00
C ARG A 70 -4.14 -4.07 -21.40
N ALA A 71 -4.92 -3.00 -21.57
CA ALA A 71 -5.05 -2.33 -22.86
C ALA A 71 -3.76 -1.58 -23.24
N ILE A 72 -3.09 -0.97 -22.27
CA ILE A 72 -1.91 -0.13 -22.49
C ILE A 72 -0.60 -0.95 -22.41
N ASP A 73 -0.55 -1.97 -21.55
CA ASP A 73 0.63 -2.79 -21.29
C ASP A 73 0.29 -4.30 -21.33
N PRO A 74 -0.06 -4.84 -22.50
CA PRO A 74 -0.45 -6.24 -22.64
C PRO A 74 0.68 -7.23 -22.30
N GLN A 75 1.95 -6.78 -22.34
CA GLN A 75 3.12 -7.59 -21.99
C GLN A 75 3.52 -7.45 -20.51
N GLY A 76 2.90 -6.54 -19.76
CA GLY A 76 3.13 -6.37 -18.32
C GLY A 76 4.52 -5.84 -17.97
N ILE A 77 5.18 -5.09 -18.87
CA ILE A 77 6.56 -4.62 -18.69
C ILE A 77 6.63 -3.40 -17.77
N MET A 78 5.60 -2.56 -17.79
CA MET A 78 5.58 -1.29 -17.06
C MET A 78 5.27 -1.49 -15.57
N ASN A 79 6.32 -1.74 -14.80
CA ASN A 79 6.31 -1.73 -13.32
C ASN A 79 5.30 -2.71 -12.69
N PRO A 80 5.48 -4.03 -12.90
CA PRO A 80 4.52 -5.05 -12.48
C PRO A 80 4.28 -5.07 -10.97
N GLY A 81 3.01 -5.25 -10.59
CA GLY A 81 2.56 -5.51 -9.21
C GLY A 81 2.46 -4.29 -8.30
N LYS A 82 2.86 -3.08 -8.73
CA LYS A 82 2.90 -1.89 -7.85
C LYS A 82 1.55 -1.32 -7.47
N LEU A 83 0.49 -1.73 -8.16
CA LEU A 83 -0.89 -1.40 -7.82
C LEU A 83 -1.69 -2.68 -7.51
N GLY A 84 -1.01 -3.79 -7.19
CA GLY A 84 -1.65 -5.10 -7.04
C GLY A 84 -2.14 -5.73 -8.35
N ILE A 85 -1.71 -5.16 -9.48
CA ILE A 85 -2.09 -5.54 -10.85
C ILE A 85 -0.89 -5.49 -11.79
#